data_AF-A0A6M2DD19-F1
#
_entry.id   AF-A0A6M2DD19-F1
#
_cell.length_a   1.000
_cell.length_b   1.000
_cell.length_c   1.000
_cell.angle_alpha   90.00
_cell.angle_beta   90.00
_cell.angle_gamma   90.00
#
_symmetry.space_group_name_H-M   'P 1'
#
loop_
_entity.id
_entity.type
_entity.pdbx_description
1 polymer ?
#
loop_
_entity_poly.entity_id
_entity_poly.type
_entity_poly.pdbx_seq_one_letter_code
_entity_poly.pdbx_strand_id
1 'polypeptide(L)'
;MMLLGFVYLWTGAKAREESQQMVQCIGNDIDELEEECEVIILGDMNLHIEDTDGYTDPTGRMLMDMRETHDLIICNSTEKCEGQITWEVGRLQSTIDYAI
;
A
#
# COMPACT_ATOMS: atom_id res chain seq x y z
N MET A 1 15.93 4.14 -14.52
CA MET A 1 16.24 4.75 -13.20
C MET A 1 15.33 4.07 -12.18
N MET A 2 15.57 4.14 -10.86
CA MET A 2 14.65 3.56 -9.88
C MET A 2 14.17 4.65 -8.93
N LEU A 3 12.87 4.74 -8.73
CA LEU A 3 12.24 5.61 -7.75
C LEU A 3 11.80 4.78 -6.53
N LEU A 4 12.15 5.28 -5.35
CA LEU A 4 11.76 4.69 -4.07
C LEU A 4 10.87 5.67 -3.32
N GLY A 5 9.57 5.35 -3.24
CA GLY A 5 8.57 6.11 -2.50
C GLY A 5 8.41 5.56 -1.08
N PHE A 6 8.30 6.47 -0.11
CA PHE A 6 7.96 6.12 1.27
C PHE A 6 6.60 6.71 1.62
N VAL A 7 5.69 5.89 2.10
CA VAL A 7 4.30 6.29 2.35
C VAL A 7 3.91 6.04 3.80
N TYR A 8 3.18 6.99 4.36
CA TYR A 8 2.41 6.81 5.59
C TYR A 8 0.97 7.24 5.32
N LEU A 9 0.04 6.30 5.32
CA LEU A 9 -1.38 6.63 5.18
C LEU A 9 -2.01 6.91 6.54
N TRP A 10 -2.89 7.91 6.58
CA TRP A 10 -3.36 8.52 7.81
C TRP A 10 -4.39 7.64 8.54
N THR A 11 -4.35 7.63 9.88
CA THR A 11 -5.33 6.95 10.74
C THR A 11 -6.23 7.93 11.50
N GLY A 12 -7.42 7.48 11.91
CA GLY A 12 -8.34 8.29 12.71
C GLY A 12 -9.26 9.21 11.90
N ALA A 13 -9.64 10.36 12.47
CA ALA A 13 -10.57 11.27 11.83
C ALA A 13 -9.99 11.78 10.49
N LYS A 14 -10.81 11.72 9.42
CA LYS A 14 -10.44 12.08 8.03
C LYS A 14 -9.45 11.15 7.31
N ALA A 15 -9.05 10.03 7.91
CA ALA A 15 -8.14 9.03 7.30
C ALA A 15 -8.45 8.74 5.83
N ARG A 16 -9.74 8.53 5.52
CA ARG A 16 -10.18 8.25 4.15
C ARG A 16 -9.87 9.37 3.16
N GLU A 17 -10.17 10.62 3.51
CA GLU A 17 -10.01 11.76 2.59
C GLU A 17 -8.54 12.07 2.35
N GLU A 18 -7.75 12.11 3.43
CA GLU A 18 -6.30 12.37 3.36
C GLU A 18 -5.58 11.25 2.60
N SER A 19 -5.89 9.99 2.90
CA SER A 19 -5.26 8.84 2.22
C SER A 19 -5.68 8.76 0.75
N GLN A 20 -6.92 9.12 0.41
CA GLN A 20 -7.35 9.18 -0.98
C GLN A 20 -6.58 10.22 -1.78
N GLN A 21 -6.39 11.42 -1.22
CA GLN A 21 -5.59 12.46 -1.89
C GLN A 21 -4.14 12.03 -2.06
N MET A 22 -3.56 11.37 -1.06
CA MET A 22 -2.19 10.87 -1.12
C MET A 22 -2.00 9.77 -2.16
N VAL A 23 -2.88 8.77 -2.17
CA VAL A 23 -2.84 7.69 -3.19
C VAL A 23 -3.02 8.27 -4.60
N GLN A 24 -3.89 9.27 -4.77
CA GLN A 24 -4.06 9.94 -6.05
C GLN A 24 -2.80 10.72 -6.48
N CYS A 25 -2.14 11.42 -5.56
CA CYS A 25 -0.86 12.07 -5.84
C CYS A 25 0.21 11.06 -6.29
N ILE A 26 0.32 9.94 -5.57
CA ILE A 26 1.27 8.87 -5.92
C ILE A 26 0.97 8.29 -7.31
N GLY A 27 -0.30 8.02 -7.62
CA GLY A 27 -0.69 7.52 -8.94
C GLY A 27 -0.30 8.48 -10.07
N ASN A 28 -0.54 9.78 -9.89
CA ASN A 28 -0.13 10.79 -10.85
C ASN A 28 1.40 10.83 -11.03
N ASP A 29 2.17 10.72 -9.92
CA ASP A 29 3.62 10.68 -9.99
C ASP A 29 4.11 9.44 -10.78
N ILE A 30 3.45 8.29 -10.63
CA ILE A 30 3.76 7.09 -11.42
C ILE A 30 3.46 7.32 -12.91
N ASP A 31 2.30 7.88 -13.24
CA ASP A 31 1.91 8.18 -14.62
C ASP A 31 2.88 9.16 -15.31
N GLU A 32 3.40 10.14 -14.56
CA GLU A 32 4.41 11.06 -15.09
C GLU A 32 5.77 10.39 -15.37
N LEU A 33 6.02 9.24 -14.75
CA LEU A 33 7.30 8.54 -14.77
C LEU A 33 7.30 7.23 -15.60
N GLU A 34 6.14 6.81 -16.09
CA GLU A 34 5.74 5.45 -16.54
C GLU A 34 6.78 4.71 -17.42
N GLU A 35 7.57 5.42 -18.24
CA GLU A 35 8.56 4.80 -19.14
C GLU A 35 10.03 5.00 -18.73
N GLU A 36 10.31 5.84 -17.73
CA GLU A 36 11.69 6.26 -17.39
C GLU A 36 12.24 5.59 -16.11
N CYS A 37 11.37 5.06 -15.25
CA CYS A 37 11.81 4.43 -14.01
C CYS A 37 11.00 3.23 -13.53
N GLU A 38 11.71 2.30 -12.89
CA GLU A 38 11.10 1.29 -12.03
C GLU A 38 10.69 1.97 -10.72
N VAL A 39 9.46 1.73 -10.25
CA VAL A 39 8.93 2.32 -9.03
C VAL A 39 8.78 1.24 -7.96
N ILE A 40 9.23 1.54 -6.75
CA ILE A 40 8.92 0.77 -5.54
C ILE A 40 8.33 1.74 -4.54
N ILE A 41 7.17 1.40 -3.98
CA ILE A 41 6.53 2.19 -2.93
C ILE A 41 6.40 1.33 -1.68
N LEU A 42 6.87 1.85 -0.55
CA LEU A 42 6.82 1.11 0.70
C LEU A 42 6.51 1.97 1.92
N GLY A 43 5.93 1.37 2.95
CA GLY A 43 5.72 2.02 4.24
C GLY A 43 4.47 1.55 4.95
N ASP A 44 4.14 2.26 6.03
CA ASP A 44 2.96 2.01 6.86
C ASP A 44 1.72 2.58 6.18
N MET A 45 1.03 1.71 5.46
CA MET A 45 -0.14 2.10 4.66
C MET A 45 -1.45 2.02 5.45
N ASN A 46 -1.42 1.65 6.74
CA ASN A 46 -2.60 1.64 7.62
C ASN A 46 -3.88 1.11 6.95
N LEU A 47 -3.75 0.01 6.20
CA LEU A 47 -4.81 -0.59 5.42
C LEU A 47 -4.83 -2.10 5.60
N HIS A 48 -5.93 -2.70 5.17
CA HIS A 48 -6.14 -4.14 5.24
C HIS A 48 -6.57 -4.69 3.88
N ILE A 49 -5.98 -5.82 3.48
CA ILE A 49 -6.35 -6.58 2.29
C ILE A 49 -6.67 -8.05 2.65
N GLU A 50 -7.54 -8.67 1.86
CA GLU A 50 -8.02 -10.04 2.10
C GLU A 50 -6.89 -11.06 2.22
N ASP A 51 -5.87 -10.94 1.36
CA ASP A 51 -4.76 -11.89 1.25
C ASP A 51 -3.91 -12.01 2.54
N THR A 52 -3.92 -10.98 3.39
CA THR A 52 -3.10 -10.90 4.60
C THR A 52 -3.91 -10.85 5.88
N ASP A 53 -5.02 -10.09 5.91
CA ASP A 53 -5.82 -9.86 7.11
C ASP A 53 -7.22 -10.54 7.05
N GLY A 54 -7.60 -11.13 5.92
CA GLY A 54 -8.90 -11.79 5.73
C GLY A 54 -10.09 -10.84 5.55
N TYR A 55 -9.82 -9.55 5.32
CA TYR A 55 -10.80 -8.58 4.83
C TYR A 55 -10.11 -7.44 4.07
N THR A 56 -10.83 -6.78 3.17
CA THR A 56 -10.34 -5.56 2.50
C THR A 56 -11.11 -4.34 2.99
N ASP A 57 -10.41 -3.34 3.52
CA ASP A 57 -11.02 -2.08 3.95
C ASP A 57 -11.05 -1.03 2.80
N PRO A 58 -11.68 0.15 3.00
CA PRO A 58 -11.74 1.16 1.94
C PRO A 58 -10.37 1.67 1.47
N THR A 59 -9.36 1.74 2.33
CA THR A 59 -8.01 2.19 1.96
C THR A 59 -7.27 1.09 1.21
N GLY A 60 -7.44 -0.17 1.63
CA GLY A 60 -6.93 -1.35 0.94
C GLY A 60 -7.54 -1.47 -0.45
N ARG A 61 -8.82 -1.13 -0.64
CA ARG A 61 -9.41 -1.06 -1.97
C ARG A 61 -8.71 -0.03 -2.86
N MET A 62 -8.34 1.14 -2.33
CA MET A 62 -7.59 2.16 -3.10
C MET A 62 -6.22 1.64 -3.54
N LEU A 63 -5.51 0.92 -2.65
CA LEU A 63 -4.24 0.28 -3.00
C LEU A 63 -4.43 -0.76 -4.11
N MET A 64 -5.46 -1.59 -4.02
CA MET A 64 -5.75 -2.62 -5.03
C MET A 64 -6.10 -2.00 -6.38
N ASP A 65 -6.88 -0.92 -6.40
CA ASP A 65 -7.22 -0.20 -7.64
C ASP A 65 -5.97 0.48 -8.25
N MET A 66 -5.10 1.08 -7.43
CA MET A 66 -3.82 1.67 -7.89
C MET A 66 -2.89 0.57 -8.45
N ARG A 67 -2.80 -0.57 -7.77
CA ARG A 67 -2.04 -1.73 -8.22
C ARG A 67 -2.52 -2.22 -9.59
N GLU A 68 -3.83 -2.37 -9.77
CA GLU A 68 -4.41 -2.78 -11.05
C GLU A 68 -4.18 -1.74 -12.15
N THR A 69 -4.23 -0.45 -11.82
CA THR A 69 -4.09 0.66 -12.77
C THR A 69 -2.67 0.77 -13.33
N HIS A 70 -1.65 0.65 -12.47
CA HIS A 70 -0.24 0.83 -12.86
C HIS A 70 0.57 -0.49 -12.90
N ASP A 71 -0.11 -1.65 -12.99
CA ASP A 71 0.49 -2.99 -13.05
C ASP A 71 1.55 -3.27 -11.95
N LEU A 72 1.26 -2.82 -10.72
CA LEU A 72 2.16 -2.99 -9.58
C LEU A 72 2.02 -4.37 -8.92
N ILE A 73 3.03 -4.77 -8.15
CA ILE A 73 3.08 -6.06 -7.48
C ILE A 73 3.19 -5.86 -5.97
N ILE A 74 2.13 -6.25 -5.24
CA ILE A 74 2.18 -6.30 -3.78
C ILE A 74 3.16 -7.40 -3.36
N CYS A 75 4.36 -7.01 -2.94
CA CYS A 75 5.44 -7.93 -2.60
C CYS A 75 5.08 -8.83 -1.40
N ASN A 76 4.26 -8.32 -0.48
CA ASN A 76 3.82 -9.02 0.73
C ASN A 76 3.02 -10.30 0.43
N SER A 77 2.34 -10.40 -0.71
CA SER A 77 1.56 -11.59 -1.08
C SER A 77 2.34 -12.59 -1.95
N THR A 78 3.62 -12.31 -2.22
CA THR A 78 4.47 -13.21 -3.02
C THR A 78 5.10 -14.31 -2.19
N GLU A 79 5.50 -15.41 -2.84
CA GLU A 79 6.16 -16.57 -2.21
C GLU A 79 7.48 -16.24 -1.49
N LYS A 80 8.04 -15.06 -1.73
CA LYS A 80 9.28 -14.59 -1.08
C LYS A 80 9.04 -14.00 0.30
N CYS A 81 7.80 -13.65 0.65
CA CYS A 81 7.47 -13.09 1.95
C CYS A 81 6.96 -14.20 2.87
N GLU A 82 7.76 -14.57 3.88
CA GLU A 82 7.37 -15.53 4.92
C GLU A 82 6.86 -14.78 6.15
N GLY A 83 5.60 -15.05 6.53
CA GLY A 83 4.92 -14.32 7.61
C GLY A 83 4.22 -13.06 7.10
N GLN A 84 3.27 -12.55 7.88
CA GLN A 84 2.38 -11.46 7.46
C GLN A 84 2.28 -10.32 8.49
N ILE A 85 2.65 -10.55 9.74
CA ILE A 85 2.41 -9.58 10.81
C ILE A 85 3.47 -8.46 10.75
N THR A 86 3.01 -7.23 10.56
CA THR A 86 3.86 -6.02 10.59
C THR A 86 3.48 -5.07 11.71
N TRP A 87 2.29 -5.25 12.31
CA TRP A 87 1.86 -4.52 13.49
C TRP A 87 1.26 -5.45 14.55
N GLU A 88 1.57 -5.19 15.82
CA GLU A 88 1.06 -5.95 16.97
C GLU A 88 0.79 -5.05 18.17
N VAL A 89 -0.40 -5.19 18.77
CA VAL A 89 -0.73 -4.62 20.09
C VAL A 89 -1.51 -5.64 20.92
N GLY A 90 -0.86 -6.15 21.98
CA GLY A 90 -1.46 -7.10 22.91
C GLY A 90 -1.72 -8.46 22.25
N ARG A 91 -2.96 -8.72 21.84
CA ARG A 91 -3.36 -9.92 21.09
C ARG A 91 -3.83 -9.61 19.66
N LEU A 92 -3.81 -8.35 19.28
CA LEU A 92 -4.18 -7.91 17.94
C LEU A 92 -2.93 -7.87 17.07
N GLN A 93 -3.03 -8.44 15.88
CA GLN A 93 -1.97 -8.54 14.90
C GLN A 93 -2.56 -8.23 13.53
N SER A 94 -1.79 -7.56 12.67
CA SER A 94 -2.22 -7.24 11.31
C SER A 94 -1.04 -6.94 10.39
N THR A 95 -1.29 -6.91 9.09
CA THR A 95 -0.40 -6.38 8.06
C THR A 95 -0.80 -4.97 7.70
N ILE A 96 -0.04 -3.96 8.13
CA ILE A 96 -0.28 -2.56 7.76
C ILE A 96 0.88 -1.95 6.96
N ASP A 97 2.08 -2.50 7.08
CA ASP A 97 3.23 -2.16 6.24
C ASP A 97 3.26 -2.98 4.94
N TYR A 98 3.35 -2.29 3.80
CA TYR A 98 3.38 -2.92 2.48
C TYR A 98 4.57 -2.41 1.66
N ALA A 99 5.01 -3.26 0.73
CA ALA A 99 5.86 -2.87 -0.39
C ALA A 99 5.15 -3.27 -1.69
N ILE A 100 5.01 -2.33 -2.62
CA ILE A 100 4.32 -2.50 -3.91
C ILE A 100 5.17 -2.01 -5.08
#